data_AF-A0A6P5T9U8-F1
#
_entry.id   AF-A0A6P5T9U8-F1
#
_cell.length_a   1.000
_cell.length_b   1.000
_cell.length_c   1.000
_cell.angle_alpha   90.00
_cell.angle_beta   90.00
_cell.angle_gamma   90.00
#
_symmetry.space_group_name_H-M   'P 1'
#
loop_
_entity.id
_entity.type
_entity.pdbx_description
1 polymer ?
#
loop_
_entity_poly.entity_id
_entity_poly.type
_entity_poly.pdbx_seq_one_letter_code
_entity_poly.pdbx_strand_id
1 'polypeptide(L)'
;MAKGERRVLLVLGDYVEDYEAMVPFQALQAYGVSVDAVCPGKKAGDICRTAIHQLSPAHQTYSESRGHNFALNATFDDIEFNKYDGLIIPGGRAPEYLALDASVLELVRKFSDSGKPIASICHGQLVLAAAGLVKGRKCTAYPAVKLNVVLSGATWLEPDPIDRCFTDGNLVTGAAWPGHPEFISQLMTLLDIREIRKEMGNPKGEERRRRVLLLCGDYMEDYEAMVPFQALQAFGVSVDAVSPGKKAGDICATAITIQVESTDQANTESRGHNFTLNATFDEIEFDEYDGLVIPGGRSPEHLAMNASVVELVRKFSDSRKPIAAICHGQLVLAAAGAVKGRKCTAVPTLRPGLVAAGAHWVEPDTLSVCVVDDNIITGVTYYGNPEFIRLFLKALGGNISGSERRVLIICGNYAEDYELTVPYQTLKVLGCHVDVVCPKKKAGDTCPTAIRDLEGGQTYSETRGHNFVLTADFESIDASSYDALVLPGGKAPEFLALKEDVIVLVKQFMEARKPVASICHGLEILVASGVLQGKKCTGYPGIKARVVLLGGTFVEADPIDRCVSDGNLVTAAAWHGQPELISQLMTLLDIRVSF
;
A
#
# COMPACT_ATOMS: atom_id res chain seq x y z
N MET A 1 8.37 -15.04 -21.98
CA MET A 1 8.74 -15.19 -20.56
C MET A 1 7.69 -14.46 -19.75
N ALA A 2 7.02 -15.13 -18.82
CA ALA A 2 6.08 -14.48 -17.91
C ALA A 2 6.87 -13.46 -17.07
N LYS A 3 6.55 -12.16 -17.17
CA LYS A 3 7.20 -11.12 -16.37
C LYS A 3 6.69 -11.25 -14.93
N GLY A 4 7.60 -11.47 -13.97
CA GLY A 4 7.27 -11.48 -12.55
C GLY A 4 6.77 -10.11 -12.05
N GLU A 5 6.23 -10.08 -10.84
CA GLU A 5 5.80 -8.83 -10.18
C GLU A 5 6.94 -7.82 -10.09
N ARG A 6 6.62 -6.54 -10.29
CA ARG A 6 7.62 -5.47 -10.28
C ARG A 6 7.93 -5.06 -8.85
N ARG A 7 9.22 -4.92 -8.54
CA ARG A 7 9.69 -4.38 -7.25
C ARG A 7 10.41 -3.05 -7.46
N VAL A 8 10.07 -2.02 -6.70
CA VAL A 8 10.68 -0.69 -6.80
C VAL A 8 11.33 -0.32 -5.47
N LEU A 9 12.55 0.20 -5.54
CA LEU A 9 13.24 0.73 -4.37
C LEU A 9 12.98 2.23 -4.26
N LEU A 10 12.56 2.70 -3.10
CA LEU A 10 12.33 4.10 -2.77
C LEU A 10 13.40 4.54 -1.77
N VAL A 11 14.35 5.38 -2.20
CA VAL A 11 15.44 5.86 -1.34
C VAL A 11 15.04 7.16 -0.68
N LEU A 12 14.84 7.11 0.63
CA LEU A 12 14.39 8.20 1.48
C LEU A 12 15.52 8.73 2.37
N GLY A 13 15.22 9.84 3.04
CA GLY A 13 15.99 10.39 4.13
C GLY A 13 15.11 11.27 5.03
N ASP A 14 15.60 11.63 6.22
CA ASP A 14 14.99 12.70 7.02
C ASP A 14 14.84 14.00 6.23
N TYR A 15 13.69 14.64 6.42
CA TYR A 15 13.17 15.81 5.70
C TYR A 15 13.05 15.60 4.18
N VAL A 16 12.80 14.36 3.75
CA VAL A 16 12.22 14.09 2.43
C VAL A 16 10.86 14.79 2.31
N GLU A 17 10.51 15.23 1.11
CA GLU A 17 9.19 15.84 0.87
C GLU A 17 8.08 14.80 1.10
N ASP A 18 7.08 15.17 1.89
CA ASP A 18 6.09 14.26 2.44
C ASP A 18 5.22 13.59 1.37
N TYR A 19 4.72 14.36 0.40
CA TYR A 19 3.97 13.82 -0.73
C TYR A 19 4.87 13.05 -1.70
N GLU A 20 6.08 13.53 -1.96
CA GLU A 20 7.01 12.87 -2.89
C GLU A 20 7.52 11.52 -2.35
N ALA A 21 7.41 11.28 -1.05
CA ALA A 21 7.58 9.96 -0.45
C ALA A 21 6.29 9.12 -0.52
N MET A 22 5.17 9.63 0.02
CA MET A 22 3.98 8.81 0.27
C MET A 22 3.16 8.51 -0.99
N VAL A 23 2.97 9.49 -1.88
CA VAL A 23 2.15 9.30 -3.09
C VAL A 23 2.71 8.20 -3.99
N PRO A 24 3.98 8.21 -4.41
CA PRO A 24 4.50 7.12 -5.23
C PRO A 24 4.57 5.79 -4.48
N PHE A 25 4.84 5.79 -3.16
CA PHE A 25 4.83 4.58 -2.33
C PHE A 25 3.47 3.86 -2.40
N GLN A 26 2.38 4.58 -2.11
CA GLN A 26 1.04 3.97 -2.03
C GLN A 26 0.39 3.79 -3.39
N ALA A 27 0.64 4.69 -4.36
CA ALA A 27 0.09 4.56 -5.71
C ALA A 27 0.64 3.31 -6.41
N LEU A 28 1.95 3.06 -6.34
CA LEU A 28 2.55 1.86 -6.93
C LEU A 28 2.06 0.58 -6.25
N GLN A 29 1.89 0.58 -4.93
CA GLN A 29 1.28 -0.53 -4.21
C GLN A 29 -0.17 -0.80 -4.66
N ALA A 30 -0.95 0.25 -4.95
CA ALA A 30 -2.29 0.10 -5.51
C ALA A 30 -2.29 -0.56 -6.91
N TYR A 31 -1.19 -0.43 -7.66
CA TYR A 31 -0.94 -1.13 -8.93
C TYR A 31 -0.41 -2.56 -8.76
N GLY A 32 -0.21 -3.04 -7.53
CA GLY A 32 0.42 -4.33 -7.26
C GLY A 32 1.92 -4.34 -7.53
N VAL A 33 2.58 -3.18 -7.41
CA VAL A 33 4.05 -3.07 -7.38
C VAL A 33 4.50 -3.14 -5.93
N SER A 34 5.42 -4.05 -5.65
CA SER A 34 6.08 -4.12 -4.34
C SER A 34 7.04 -2.94 -4.21
N VAL A 35 6.95 -2.15 -3.12
CA VAL A 35 7.80 -0.97 -2.89
C VAL A 35 8.51 -1.08 -1.56
N ASP A 36 9.84 -1.02 -1.59
CA ASP A 36 10.67 -0.97 -0.39
C ASP A 36 11.21 0.44 -0.18
N ALA A 37 10.83 1.04 0.93
CA ALA A 37 11.28 2.34 1.38
C ALA A 37 12.46 2.16 2.36
N VAL A 38 13.60 2.73 2.00
CA VAL A 38 14.86 2.62 2.75
C VAL A 38 15.47 3.98 3.02
N CYS A 39 16.27 4.10 4.07
CA CYS A 39 17.09 5.28 4.35
C CYS A 39 18.48 4.82 4.81
N PRO A 40 19.58 5.38 4.29
CA PRO A 40 20.93 5.03 4.74
C PRO A 40 21.06 5.26 6.25
N GLY A 41 21.67 4.29 6.94
CA GLY A 41 21.83 4.31 8.40
C GLY A 41 20.57 4.00 9.21
N LYS A 42 19.46 3.58 8.58
CA LYS A 42 18.21 3.17 9.23
C LYS A 42 17.75 1.78 8.79
N LYS A 43 16.90 1.16 9.62
CA LYS A 43 16.36 -0.19 9.45
C LYS A 43 14.86 -0.17 9.19
N ALA A 44 14.30 -1.28 8.73
CA ALA A 44 12.86 -1.48 8.72
C ALA A 44 12.25 -1.21 10.11
N GLY A 45 11.13 -0.52 10.18
CA GLY A 45 10.48 -0.05 11.40
C GLY A 45 10.96 1.32 11.89
N ASP A 46 12.15 1.79 11.49
CA ASP A 46 12.59 3.15 11.79
C ASP A 46 11.75 4.18 11.03
N ILE A 47 11.77 5.42 11.52
CA ILE A 47 11.04 6.53 10.89
C ILE A 47 11.98 7.51 10.18
N CYS A 48 11.54 8.03 9.04
CA CYS A 48 12.02 9.28 8.46
C CYS A 48 11.04 10.40 8.83
N ARG A 49 11.57 11.52 9.34
CA ARG A 49 10.77 12.75 9.45
C ARG A 49 10.58 13.30 8.04
N THR A 50 9.41 13.84 7.71
CA THR A 50 9.19 14.44 6.39
C THR A 50 9.01 15.96 6.47
N ALA A 51 9.10 16.62 5.31
CA ALA A 51 8.96 18.05 5.13
C ALA A 51 7.78 18.35 4.21
N ILE A 52 7.04 19.41 4.53
CA ILE A 52 5.98 19.98 3.70
C ILE A 52 6.58 21.19 3.00
N HIS A 53 6.68 21.14 1.68
CA HIS A 53 7.14 22.28 0.88
C HIS A 53 5.95 22.97 0.23
N GLN A 54 5.45 24.01 0.89
CA GLN A 54 4.31 24.78 0.39
C GLN A 54 4.77 25.92 -0.52
N LEU A 55 4.42 25.80 -1.80
CA LEU A 55 4.56 26.89 -2.76
C LEU A 55 3.49 27.96 -2.52
N SER A 56 3.89 29.23 -2.56
CA SER A 56 2.97 30.37 -2.47
C SER A 56 3.44 31.50 -3.37
N PRO A 57 2.56 32.10 -4.19
CA PRO A 57 2.90 33.31 -4.95
C PRO A 57 3.32 34.49 -4.07
N ALA A 58 3.01 34.46 -2.77
CA ALA A 58 3.39 35.50 -1.82
C ALA A 58 4.87 35.46 -1.42
N HIS A 59 5.57 34.34 -1.68
CA HIS A 59 6.95 34.14 -1.30
C HIS A 59 7.83 33.92 -2.54
N GLN A 60 9.12 34.26 -2.43
CA GLN A 60 10.08 34.02 -3.51
C GLN A 60 10.46 32.53 -3.64
N THR A 61 10.20 31.73 -2.59
CA THR A 61 10.45 30.29 -2.53
C THR A 61 9.39 29.62 -1.66
N TYR A 62 9.39 28.28 -1.58
CA TYR A 62 8.49 27.54 -0.70
C TYR A 62 8.74 27.86 0.78
N SER A 63 7.69 27.77 1.60
CA SER A 63 7.85 27.64 3.06
C SER A 63 7.94 26.17 3.43
N GLU A 64 8.69 25.86 4.49
CA GLU A 64 8.82 24.51 5.02
C GLU A 64 8.15 24.37 6.38
N SER A 65 7.44 23.27 6.58
CA SER A 65 6.99 22.81 7.90
C SER A 65 7.15 21.29 8.01
N ARG A 66 6.88 20.73 9.18
CA ARG A 66 7.05 19.29 9.44
C ARG A 66 5.82 18.52 8.93
N GLY A 67 6.08 17.46 8.16
CA GLY A 67 5.08 16.52 7.67
C GLY A 67 4.85 15.33 8.61
N HIS A 68 4.32 14.25 8.06
CA HIS A 68 4.19 12.97 8.74
C HIS A 68 5.54 12.36 9.17
N ASN A 69 5.50 11.36 10.05
CA ASN A 69 6.62 10.44 10.18
C ASN A 69 6.39 9.29 9.18
N PHE A 70 7.33 9.06 8.28
CA PHE A 70 7.28 7.96 7.33
C PHE A 70 7.99 6.74 7.91
N ALA A 71 7.27 5.63 8.15
CA ALA A 71 7.87 4.39 8.62
C ALA A 71 8.51 3.61 7.45
N LEU A 72 9.77 3.23 7.60
CA LEU A 72 10.51 2.43 6.63
C LEU A 72 10.06 0.97 6.73
N ASN A 73 9.88 0.30 5.58
CA ASN A 73 9.52 -1.12 5.53
C ASN A 73 10.70 -2.02 5.16
N ALA A 74 11.87 -1.45 4.82
CA ALA A 74 13.08 -2.19 4.49
C ALA A 74 14.33 -1.50 5.07
N THR A 75 15.41 -2.28 5.22
CA THR A 75 16.70 -1.82 5.74
C THR A 75 17.65 -1.50 4.57
N PHE A 76 18.26 -0.30 4.57
CA PHE A 76 19.12 0.15 3.46
C PHE A 76 20.35 -0.75 3.24
N ASP A 77 21.01 -1.16 4.32
CA ASP A 77 22.25 -1.94 4.26
C ASP A 77 22.04 -3.36 3.69
N ASP A 78 20.79 -3.85 3.69
CA ASP A 78 20.46 -5.21 3.27
C ASP A 78 19.98 -5.25 1.79
N ILE A 79 20.00 -4.10 1.10
CA ILE A 79 19.47 -3.97 -0.26
C ILE A 79 20.37 -4.64 -1.29
N GLU A 80 19.82 -5.69 -1.90
CA GLU A 80 20.35 -6.28 -3.13
C GLU A 80 19.70 -5.63 -4.36
N PHE A 81 20.35 -4.61 -4.95
CA PHE A 81 19.81 -3.83 -6.08
C PHE A 81 19.31 -4.68 -7.28
N ASN A 82 19.82 -5.90 -7.44
CA ASN A 82 19.46 -6.80 -8.52
C ASN A 82 18.00 -7.30 -8.41
N LYS A 83 17.39 -7.31 -7.21
CA LYS A 83 16.00 -7.73 -6.93
C LYS A 83 14.95 -6.70 -7.34
N TYR A 84 15.36 -5.47 -7.65
CA TYR A 84 14.46 -4.37 -7.95
C TYR A 84 14.38 -4.13 -9.45
N ASP A 85 13.21 -3.81 -9.98
CA ASP A 85 13.00 -3.41 -11.36
C ASP A 85 13.19 -1.91 -11.57
N GLY A 86 13.07 -1.09 -10.52
CA GLY A 86 13.26 0.36 -10.63
C GLY A 86 13.65 1.03 -9.32
N LEU A 87 14.02 2.31 -9.43
CA LEU A 87 14.43 3.18 -8.33
C LEU A 87 13.65 4.49 -8.35
N ILE A 88 13.21 4.95 -7.18
CA ILE A 88 12.64 6.28 -6.97
C ILE A 88 13.53 7.09 -6.01
N ILE A 89 13.80 8.34 -6.38
CA ILE A 89 14.50 9.32 -5.56
C ILE A 89 13.58 10.55 -5.39
N PRO A 90 12.89 10.66 -4.24
CA PRO A 90 12.08 11.83 -3.94
C PRO A 90 12.92 13.08 -3.71
N GLY A 91 12.26 14.23 -3.67
CA GLY A 91 12.84 15.53 -3.34
C GLY A 91 12.78 15.87 -1.86
N GLY A 92 12.51 17.14 -1.58
CA GLY A 92 12.63 17.73 -0.25
C GLY A 92 14.08 18.09 0.08
N ARG A 93 14.43 18.07 1.36
CA ARG A 93 15.77 18.39 1.86
C ARG A 93 16.69 17.18 1.89
N ALA A 94 16.12 15.97 1.90
CA ALA A 94 16.88 14.72 1.96
C ALA A 94 17.95 14.60 0.86
N PRO A 95 17.66 14.89 -0.42
CA PRO A 95 18.66 14.81 -1.49
C PRO A 95 19.92 15.64 -1.28
N GLU A 96 19.85 16.75 -0.52
CA GLU A 96 21.01 17.63 -0.28
C GLU A 96 22.15 16.89 0.42
N TYR A 97 21.83 16.09 1.46
CA TYR A 97 22.84 15.32 2.19
C TYR A 97 22.97 13.89 1.64
N LEU A 98 21.92 13.29 1.07
CA LEU A 98 22.03 11.99 0.40
C LEU A 98 22.98 12.05 -0.81
N ALA A 99 23.08 13.20 -1.47
CA ALA A 99 24.05 13.43 -2.55
C ALA A 99 25.53 13.41 -2.07
N LEU A 100 25.77 13.45 -0.76
CA LEU A 100 27.11 13.34 -0.16
C LEU A 100 27.40 11.93 0.39
N ASP A 101 26.39 11.05 0.43
CA ASP A 101 26.53 9.70 0.95
C ASP A 101 27.07 8.75 -0.13
N ALA A 102 28.28 8.22 0.10
CA ALA A 102 28.94 7.35 -0.87
C ALA A 102 28.15 6.05 -1.17
N SER A 103 27.45 5.50 -0.18
CA SER A 103 26.66 4.27 -0.33
C SER A 103 25.43 4.51 -1.20
N VAL A 104 24.77 5.65 -1.04
CA VAL A 104 23.65 6.08 -1.90
C VAL A 104 24.14 6.31 -3.33
N LEU A 105 25.22 7.06 -3.52
CA LEU A 105 25.75 7.31 -4.87
C LEU A 105 26.18 6.00 -5.57
N GLU A 106 26.76 5.05 -4.84
CA GLU A 106 27.10 3.72 -5.39
C GLU A 106 25.84 2.95 -5.81
N LEU A 107 24.82 2.91 -4.95
CA LEU A 107 23.55 2.24 -5.24
C LEU A 107 22.88 2.82 -6.50
N VAL A 108 22.77 4.14 -6.60
CA VAL A 108 22.15 4.81 -7.75
C VAL A 108 22.93 4.53 -9.04
N ARG A 109 24.27 4.51 -8.99
CA ARG A 109 25.11 4.11 -10.15
C ARG A 109 24.84 2.67 -10.57
N LYS A 110 24.73 1.72 -9.63
CA LYS A 110 24.37 0.32 -9.94
C LYS A 110 23.04 0.21 -10.68
N PHE A 111 22.01 0.96 -10.25
CA PHE A 111 20.73 1.02 -10.97
C PHE A 111 20.90 1.57 -12.38
N SER A 112 21.63 2.68 -12.53
CA SER A 112 21.86 3.31 -13.85
C SER A 112 22.62 2.40 -14.81
N ASP A 113 23.72 1.78 -14.35
CA ASP A 113 24.57 0.90 -15.15
C ASP A 113 23.81 -0.36 -15.63
N SER A 114 22.81 -0.80 -14.85
CA SER A 114 21.94 -1.91 -15.22
C SER A 114 20.84 -1.56 -16.24
N GLY A 115 20.70 -0.27 -16.59
CA GLY A 115 19.65 0.20 -17.51
C GLY A 115 18.24 0.16 -16.92
N LYS A 116 18.09 -0.10 -15.61
CA LYS A 116 16.79 -0.15 -14.93
C LYS A 116 16.16 1.24 -14.86
N PRO A 117 14.83 1.34 -14.89
CA PRO A 117 14.10 2.59 -14.66
C PRO A 117 14.56 3.33 -13.39
N ILE A 118 14.83 4.62 -13.52
CA ILE A 118 15.08 5.54 -12.41
C ILE A 118 14.07 6.68 -12.54
N ALA A 119 13.36 6.99 -11.47
CA ALA A 119 12.46 8.11 -11.39
C ALA A 119 12.94 9.06 -10.28
N SER A 120 13.19 10.33 -10.62
CA SER A 120 13.68 11.33 -9.68
C SER A 120 12.83 12.58 -9.76
N ILE A 121 12.49 13.17 -8.62
CA ILE A 121 11.60 14.34 -8.59
C ILE A 121 12.16 15.45 -7.71
N CYS A 122 11.86 16.71 -8.10
CA CYS A 122 12.18 17.91 -7.34
C CYS A 122 13.68 18.07 -7.07
N HIS A 123 14.13 17.85 -5.83
CA HIS A 123 15.53 17.93 -5.44
C HIS A 123 16.28 16.60 -5.57
N GLY A 124 15.60 15.47 -5.84
CA GLY A 124 16.22 14.16 -6.01
C GLY A 124 17.33 14.14 -7.07
N GLN A 125 17.21 15.02 -8.06
CA GLN A 125 18.16 15.19 -9.16
C GLN A 125 19.54 15.65 -8.67
N LEU A 126 19.66 16.21 -7.46
CA LEU A 126 20.95 16.48 -6.83
C LEU A 126 21.77 15.20 -6.65
N VAL A 127 21.12 14.10 -6.26
CA VAL A 127 21.75 12.77 -6.13
C VAL A 127 22.21 12.28 -7.49
N LEU A 128 21.38 12.41 -8.53
CA LEU A 128 21.75 12.01 -9.89
C LEU A 128 22.92 12.83 -10.45
N ALA A 129 22.94 14.14 -10.18
CA ALA A 129 24.03 15.03 -10.55
C ALA A 129 25.34 14.63 -9.84
N ALA A 130 25.30 14.43 -8.53
CA ALA A 130 26.46 13.98 -7.74
C ALA A 130 26.95 12.57 -8.14
N ALA A 131 26.04 11.70 -8.58
CA ALA A 131 26.40 10.38 -9.10
C ALA A 131 27.04 10.44 -10.50
N GLY A 132 26.95 11.58 -11.21
CA GLY A 132 27.46 11.78 -12.57
C GLY A 132 26.54 11.23 -13.66
N LEU A 133 25.26 10.99 -13.35
CA LEU A 133 24.34 10.20 -14.17
C LEU A 133 23.46 11.02 -15.13
N VAL A 134 23.51 12.35 -15.02
CA VAL A 134 22.72 13.26 -15.87
C VAL A 134 23.49 13.75 -17.10
N LYS A 135 24.78 13.44 -17.24
CA LYS A 135 25.61 13.93 -18.34
C LYS A 135 25.09 13.43 -19.69
N GLY A 136 24.79 14.35 -20.60
CA GLY A 136 24.23 14.05 -21.92
C GLY A 136 22.75 13.64 -21.91
N ARG A 137 22.09 13.64 -20.75
CA ARG A 137 20.67 13.31 -20.60
C ARG A 137 19.80 14.54 -20.70
N LYS A 138 18.52 14.36 -21.02
CA LYS A 138 17.50 15.41 -20.89
C LYS A 138 16.79 15.28 -19.55
N CYS A 139 16.84 16.31 -18.73
CA CYS A 139 16.31 16.27 -17.37
C CYS A 139 15.60 17.57 -17.01
N THR A 140 14.49 17.46 -16.28
CA THR A 140 13.97 18.56 -15.47
C THR A 140 14.27 18.31 -14.00
N ALA A 141 14.00 19.29 -13.13
CA ALA A 141 14.10 19.22 -11.68
C ALA A 141 13.34 20.41 -11.07
N TYR A 142 13.34 20.55 -9.75
CA TYR A 142 12.90 21.79 -9.13
C TYR A 142 13.76 22.96 -9.67
N PRO A 143 13.19 24.16 -9.98
CA PRO A 143 13.92 25.23 -10.66
C PRO A 143 15.25 25.63 -10.00
N ALA A 144 15.36 25.56 -8.67
CA ALA A 144 16.61 25.87 -7.97
C ALA A 144 17.75 24.87 -8.26
N VAL A 145 17.43 23.67 -8.74
CA VAL A 145 18.37 22.58 -9.06
C VAL A 145 18.87 22.67 -10.51
N LYS A 146 18.33 23.59 -11.32
CA LYS A 146 18.70 23.81 -12.73
C LYS A 146 20.21 23.95 -12.93
N LEU A 147 20.88 24.71 -12.06
CA LEU A 147 22.33 24.94 -12.18
C LEU A 147 23.10 23.63 -12.00
N ASN A 148 22.74 22.79 -11.02
CA ASN A 148 23.37 21.49 -10.79
C ASN A 148 23.21 20.56 -11.99
N VAL A 149 22.01 20.53 -12.57
CA VAL A 149 21.69 19.70 -13.75
C VAL A 149 22.52 20.15 -14.97
N VAL A 150 22.55 21.45 -15.26
CA VAL A 150 23.29 22.00 -16.42
C VAL A 150 24.80 21.86 -16.25
N LEU A 151 25.36 22.19 -15.09
CA LEU A 151 26.81 22.07 -14.84
C LEU A 151 27.29 20.61 -14.83
N SER A 152 26.39 19.66 -14.54
CA SER A 152 26.66 18.22 -14.66
C SER A 152 26.54 17.69 -16.09
N GLY A 153 26.29 18.57 -17.07
CA GLY A 153 26.31 18.26 -18.50
C GLY A 153 24.99 17.74 -19.06
N ALA A 154 23.87 17.91 -18.36
CA ALA A 154 22.55 17.56 -18.87
C ALA A 154 21.95 18.68 -19.73
N THR A 155 21.02 18.32 -20.62
CA THR A 155 20.13 19.28 -21.28
C THR A 155 18.94 19.58 -20.38
N TRP A 156 18.83 20.82 -19.91
CA TRP A 156 17.72 21.26 -19.08
C TRP A 156 16.41 21.31 -19.87
N LEU A 157 15.36 20.72 -19.31
CA LEU A 157 13.99 20.86 -19.77
C LEU A 157 13.21 21.73 -18.78
N GLU A 158 12.65 22.83 -19.27
CA GLU A 158 11.87 23.75 -18.44
C GLU A 158 10.55 23.09 -18.01
N PRO A 159 10.27 22.97 -16.71
CA PRO A 159 9.01 22.42 -16.21
C PRO A 159 7.95 23.51 -16.23
N ASP A 160 7.45 23.82 -17.42
CA ASP A 160 6.36 24.78 -17.63
C ASP A 160 5.16 24.09 -18.31
N PRO A 161 4.03 23.86 -17.59
CA PRO A 161 3.82 24.13 -16.16
C PRO A 161 4.63 23.22 -15.20
N ILE A 162 4.66 23.56 -13.90
CA ILE A 162 5.50 22.89 -12.88
C ILE A 162 5.17 21.40 -12.67
N ASP A 163 4.01 20.95 -13.11
CA ASP A 163 3.55 19.56 -13.08
C ASP A 163 4.12 18.70 -14.22
N ARG A 164 4.88 19.29 -15.15
CA ARG A 164 5.46 18.58 -16.30
C ARG A 164 6.58 17.64 -15.89
N CYS A 165 6.51 16.41 -16.41
CA CYS A 165 7.55 15.39 -16.24
C CYS A 165 8.11 14.94 -17.61
N PHE A 166 9.38 14.54 -17.62
CA PHE A 166 10.07 14.14 -18.84
C PHE A 166 10.79 12.80 -18.68
N THR A 167 10.65 11.95 -19.69
CA THR A 167 11.38 10.70 -19.83
C THR A 167 12.47 10.83 -20.91
N ASP A 168 13.69 10.44 -20.56
CA ASP A 168 14.80 10.25 -21.50
C ASP A 168 15.40 8.87 -21.28
N GLY A 169 15.18 7.92 -22.19
CA GLY A 169 15.61 6.52 -22.01
C GLY A 169 14.95 5.89 -20.76
N ASN A 170 15.77 5.41 -19.82
CA ASN A 170 15.33 4.80 -18.57
C ASN A 170 15.15 5.80 -17.41
N LEU A 171 15.27 7.11 -17.64
CA LEU A 171 15.20 8.13 -16.60
C LEU A 171 13.92 8.96 -16.75
N VAL A 172 13.08 8.97 -15.73
CA VAL A 172 11.95 9.91 -15.58
C VAL A 172 12.35 11.00 -14.60
N THR A 173 12.10 12.25 -14.96
CA THR A 173 12.31 13.40 -14.07
C THR A 173 11.07 14.25 -13.94
N GLY A 174 10.74 14.64 -12.70
CA GLY A 174 9.68 15.59 -12.37
C GLY A 174 10.21 16.80 -11.60
N ALA A 175 9.49 17.92 -11.63
CA ALA A 175 9.95 19.16 -11.00
C ALA A 175 9.41 19.40 -9.59
N ALA A 176 8.21 18.94 -9.27
CA ALA A 176 7.61 19.00 -7.93
C ALA A 176 6.41 18.04 -7.84
N TRP A 177 5.93 17.79 -6.61
CA TRP A 177 4.77 16.93 -6.32
C TRP A 177 3.49 17.17 -7.15
N PRO A 178 3.15 18.36 -7.70
CA PRO A 178 1.98 18.48 -8.58
C PRO A 178 2.07 17.59 -9.83
N GLY A 179 3.29 17.24 -10.26
CA GLY A 179 3.55 16.37 -11.41
C GLY A 179 3.45 14.87 -11.13
N HIS A 180 3.12 14.44 -9.91
CA HIS A 180 3.01 13.01 -9.57
C HIS A 180 2.15 12.19 -10.55
N PRO A 181 1.00 12.66 -11.06
CA PRO A 181 0.22 11.89 -12.01
C PRO A 181 1.01 11.50 -13.26
N GLU A 182 1.72 12.47 -13.88
CA GLU A 182 2.54 12.23 -15.06
C GLU A 182 3.82 11.44 -14.70
N PHE A 183 4.44 11.75 -13.57
CA PHE A 183 5.64 11.08 -13.07
C PHE A 183 5.42 9.57 -12.87
N ILE A 184 4.36 9.19 -12.15
CA ILE A 184 4.03 7.80 -11.84
C ILE A 184 3.61 7.07 -13.12
N SER A 185 2.78 7.70 -13.96
CA SER A 185 2.40 7.24 -15.30
C SER A 185 3.62 6.88 -16.16
N GLN A 186 4.58 7.80 -16.30
CA GLN A 186 5.80 7.58 -17.05
C GLN A 186 6.68 6.46 -16.44
N LEU A 187 6.82 6.40 -15.10
CA LEU A 187 7.57 5.33 -14.43
C LEU A 187 6.91 3.96 -14.67
N MET A 188 5.60 3.84 -14.56
CA MET A 188 4.89 2.59 -14.84
C MET A 188 5.11 2.12 -16.27
N THR A 189 5.08 3.04 -17.23
CA THR A 189 5.42 2.75 -18.62
C THR A 189 6.83 2.16 -18.74
N LEU A 190 7.83 2.73 -18.04
CA LEU A 190 9.19 2.20 -18.03
C LEU A 190 9.32 0.85 -17.32
N LEU A 191 8.47 0.57 -16.33
CA LEU A 191 8.36 -0.74 -15.68
C LEU A 191 7.59 -1.77 -16.53
N ASP A 192 7.20 -1.41 -17.76
CA ASP A 192 6.30 -2.17 -18.63
C ASP A 192 4.95 -2.52 -17.96
N ILE A 193 4.53 -1.71 -17.00
CA ILE A 193 3.20 -1.76 -16.41
C ILE A 193 2.35 -0.90 -17.33
N ARG A 194 1.57 -1.55 -18.21
CA ARG A 194 0.81 -0.86 -19.24
C ARG A 194 -0.16 0.13 -18.60
N GLU A 195 -0.08 1.38 -19.02
CA GLU A 195 -1.16 2.34 -18.79
C GLU A 195 -2.45 1.89 -19.47
N ILE A 196 -3.55 2.22 -18.79
CA ILE A 196 -4.96 1.92 -19.05
C ILE A 196 -5.48 2.47 -20.40
N ARG A 197 -4.63 3.07 -21.25
CA ARG A 197 -5.06 3.78 -22.47
C ARG A 197 -5.52 2.90 -23.64
N LYS A 198 -5.25 1.59 -23.67
CA LYS A 198 -5.46 0.76 -24.89
C LYS A 198 -6.56 -0.30 -24.84
N GLU A 199 -7.16 -0.60 -23.68
CA GLU A 199 -8.09 -1.73 -23.55
C GLU A 199 -9.52 -1.35 -23.12
N MET A 200 -9.88 -0.05 -23.16
CA MET A 200 -11.27 0.41 -22.92
C MET A 200 -12.20 0.22 -24.15
N GLY A 201 -12.15 -0.95 -24.79
CA GLY A 201 -12.98 -1.30 -25.94
C GLY A 201 -14.40 -1.73 -25.55
N ASN A 202 -15.35 -0.80 -25.54
CA ASN A 202 -16.78 -1.13 -25.70
C ASN A 202 -17.12 -1.14 -27.21
N PRO A 203 -17.87 -2.11 -27.76
CA PRO A 203 -18.22 -2.16 -29.19
C PRO A 203 -19.11 -1.00 -29.71
N LYS A 204 -19.27 0.09 -28.96
CA LYS A 204 -20.24 1.18 -29.21
C LYS A 204 -19.64 2.61 -29.24
N GLY A 205 -18.34 2.75 -29.48
CA GLY A 205 -17.86 3.91 -30.26
C GLY A 205 -17.82 5.31 -29.62
N GLU A 206 -17.88 5.48 -28.30
CA GLU A 206 -17.50 6.74 -27.63
C GLU A 206 -16.69 6.45 -26.35
N GLU A 207 -15.39 6.79 -26.37
CA GLU A 207 -14.44 6.62 -25.25
C GLU A 207 -14.65 7.71 -24.19
N ARG A 208 -15.44 7.42 -23.15
CA ARG A 208 -15.56 8.33 -22.00
C ARG A 208 -14.58 7.92 -20.90
N ARG A 209 -13.56 8.74 -20.65
CA ARG A 209 -12.67 8.62 -19.48
C ARG A 209 -13.51 8.60 -18.20
N ARG A 210 -13.22 7.68 -17.28
CA ARG A 210 -13.89 7.65 -15.96
C ARG A 210 -13.66 8.97 -15.24
N ARG A 211 -14.71 9.55 -14.67
CA ARG A 211 -14.67 10.81 -13.94
C ARG A 211 -15.13 10.61 -12.51
N VAL A 212 -14.35 11.06 -11.55
CA VAL A 212 -14.58 10.87 -10.11
C VAL A 212 -14.65 12.24 -9.45
N LEU A 213 -15.56 12.37 -8.50
CA LEU A 213 -15.64 13.53 -7.62
C LEU A 213 -14.88 13.25 -6.32
N LEU A 214 -13.99 14.16 -5.91
CA LEU A 214 -13.36 14.17 -4.60
C LEU A 214 -14.02 15.26 -3.76
N LEU A 215 -14.74 14.86 -2.70
CA LEU A 215 -15.44 15.77 -1.81
C LEU A 215 -14.50 16.30 -0.72
N CYS A 216 -13.96 17.49 -0.95
CA CYS A 216 -13.01 18.16 -0.08
C CYS A 216 -13.70 19.07 0.95
N GLY A 217 -12.94 19.49 1.95
CA GLY A 217 -13.29 20.55 2.89
C GLY A 217 -12.07 20.97 3.70
N ASP A 218 -12.18 22.07 4.45
CA ASP A 218 -11.06 22.56 5.26
C ASP A 218 -10.69 21.56 6.37
N TYR A 219 -9.40 21.39 6.60
CA TYR A 219 -8.81 20.42 7.51
C TYR A 219 -9.19 18.96 7.20
N MET A 220 -9.41 18.63 5.92
CA MET A 220 -9.35 17.23 5.49
C MET A 220 -7.94 16.67 5.69
N GLU A 221 -7.82 15.37 5.91
CA GLU A 221 -6.52 14.72 6.11
C GLU A 221 -5.68 14.81 4.83
N ASP A 222 -4.42 15.19 4.97
CA ASP A 222 -3.53 15.57 3.88
C ASP A 222 -3.24 14.42 2.89
N TYR A 223 -2.90 13.24 3.39
CA TYR A 223 -2.69 12.04 2.58
C TYR A 223 -3.99 11.45 2.04
N GLU A 224 -5.05 11.42 2.84
CA GLU A 224 -6.35 10.87 2.42
C GLU A 224 -7.01 11.67 1.31
N ALA A 225 -6.62 12.94 1.13
CA ALA A 225 -6.99 13.74 -0.04
C ALA A 225 -5.99 13.56 -1.20
N MET A 226 -4.70 13.81 -0.97
CA MET A 226 -3.72 13.91 -2.05
C MET A 226 -3.39 12.55 -2.71
N VAL A 227 -3.24 11.49 -1.92
CA VAL A 227 -2.86 10.18 -2.46
C VAL A 227 -3.95 9.63 -3.39
N PRO A 228 -5.24 9.53 -2.99
CA PRO A 228 -6.28 9.12 -3.92
C PRO A 228 -6.43 10.05 -5.12
N PHE A 229 -6.32 11.38 -4.92
CA PHE A 229 -6.41 12.36 -6.00
C PHE A 229 -5.38 12.10 -7.11
N GLN A 230 -4.09 12.06 -6.76
CA GLN A 230 -3.01 11.93 -7.73
C GLN A 230 -2.86 10.51 -8.25
N ALA A 231 -3.08 9.49 -7.40
CA ALA A 231 -3.04 8.11 -7.83
C ALA A 231 -4.10 7.86 -8.91
N LEU A 232 -5.37 8.21 -8.66
CA LEU A 232 -6.46 8.08 -9.65
C LEU A 232 -6.15 8.81 -10.97
N GLN A 233 -5.53 9.99 -10.91
CA GLN A 233 -5.08 10.70 -12.11
C GLN A 233 -3.98 9.94 -12.86
N ALA A 234 -3.02 9.34 -12.15
CA ALA A 234 -2.00 8.44 -12.73
C ALA A 234 -2.64 7.19 -13.37
N PHE A 235 -3.76 6.70 -12.82
CA PHE A 235 -4.62 5.65 -13.40
C PHE A 235 -5.41 6.10 -14.63
N GLY A 236 -5.26 7.35 -15.09
CA GLY A 236 -6.04 7.85 -16.21
C GLY A 236 -7.50 8.09 -15.85
N VAL A 237 -7.86 8.21 -14.59
CA VAL A 237 -9.17 8.70 -14.13
C VAL A 237 -9.15 10.24 -14.12
N SER A 238 -10.22 10.90 -14.52
CA SER A 238 -10.39 12.34 -14.34
C SER A 238 -10.92 12.58 -12.94
N VAL A 239 -10.27 13.42 -12.13
CA VAL A 239 -10.69 13.66 -10.74
C VAL A 239 -10.95 15.14 -10.53
N ASP A 240 -12.17 15.48 -10.13
CA ASP A 240 -12.56 16.85 -9.79
C ASP A 240 -12.70 16.96 -8.28
N ALA A 241 -11.88 17.81 -7.67
CA ALA A 241 -11.88 18.12 -6.26
C ALA A 241 -12.71 19.37 -6.00
N VAL A 242 -13.74 19.24 -5.16
CA VAL A 242 -14.72 20.29 -4.88
C VAL A 242 -14.95 20.44 -3.38
N SER A 243 -15.27 21.64 -2.93
CA SER A 243 -15.69 21.91 -1.55
C SER A 243 -16.90 22.85 -1.58
N PRO A 244 -17.95 22.61 -0.78
CA PRO A 244 -19.10 23.50 -0.75
C PRO A 244 -18.70 24.94 -0.40
N GLY A 245 -19.24 25.91 -1.12
CA GLY A 245 -18.92 27.33 -0.94
C GLY A 245 -17.57 27.79 -1.50
N LYS A 246 -16.84 26.92 -2.22
CA LYS A 246 -15.56 27.23 -2.88
C LYS A 246 -15.62 26.95 -4.39
N LYS A 247 -14.74 27.62 -5.13
CA LYS A 247 -14.61 27.55 -6.60
C LYS A 247 -13.30 26.89 -7.00
N ALA A 248 -13.18 26.52 -8.27
CA ALA A 248 -11.91 26.11 -8.85
C ALA A 248 -10.84 27.20 -8.62
N GLY A 249 -9.65 26.79 -8.17
CA GLY A 249 -8.55 27.68 -7.77
C GLY A 249 -8.55 28.08 -6.30
N ASP A 250 -9.65 27.89 -5.57
CA ASP A 250 -9.67 28.10 -4.12
C ASP A 250 -8.89 27.00 -3.39
N ILE A 251 -8.45 27.31 -2.18
CA ILE A 251 -7.62 26.44 -1.35
C ILE A 251 -8.46 25.86 -0.20
N CYS A 252 -8.30 24.56 0.05
CA CYS A 252 -8.58 23.95 1.34
C CYS A 252 -7.29 23.78 2.14
N ALA A 253 -7.28 24.22 3.39
CA ALA A 253 -6.22 23.83 4.31
C ALA A 253 -6.36 22.33 4.62
N THR A 254 -5.27 21.60 4.79
CA THR A 254 -5.31 20.20 5.23
C THR A 254 -4.74 20.03 6.64
N ALA A 255 -5.03 18.88 7.23
CA ALA A 255 -4.55 18.45 8.53
C ALA A 255 -3.65 17.24 8.38
N ILE A 256 -2.55 17.24 9.12
CA ILE A 256 -1.69 16.07 9.31
C ILE A 256 -2.04 15.45 10.65
N THR A 257 -2.39 14.17 10.63
CA THR A 257 -2.78 13.45 11.83
C THR A 257 -1.75 12.38 12.15
N ILE A 258 -0.94 12.59 13.19
CA ILE A 258 0.15 11.69 13.57
C ILE A 258 -0.01 11.27 15.03
N GLN A 259 0.21 9.99 15.32
CA GLN A 259 0.50 9.54 16.67
C GLN A 259 1.99 9.77 16.96
N VAL A 260 2.32 10.73 17.82
CA VAL A 260 3.71 11.16 18.06
C VAL A 260 4.42 10.21 19.02
N GLU A 261 3.72 9.76 20.05
CA GLU A 261 4.18 8.74 20.98
C GLU A 261 3.15 7.60 21.08
N SER A 262 3.62 6.36 21.22
CA SER A 262 2.73 5.20 21.39
C SER A 262 1.88 5.28 22.66
N THR A 263 2.21 6.18 23.59
CA THR A 263 1.48 6.46 24.82
C THR A 263 0.39 7.53 24.68
N ASP A 264 0.36 8.27 23.58
CA ASP A 264 -0.67 9.27 23.35
C ASP A 264 -2.04 8.60 23.16
N GLN A 265 -3.04 9.10 23.89
CA GLN A 265 -4.42 8.58 23.81
C GLN A 265 -5.16 9.03 22.54
N ALA A 266 -4.62 10.00 21.83
CA ALA A 266 -5.17 10.56 20.61
C ALA A 266 -4.05 11.08 19.70
N ASN A 267 -4.33 11.16 18.40
CA ASN A 267 -3.40 11.72 17.44
C ASN A 267 -3.21 13.22 17.67
N THR A 268 -1.99 13.69 17.40
CA THR A 268 -1.72 15.12 17.25
C THR A 268 -2.15 15.59 15.87
N GLU A 269 -2.53 16.86 15.80
CA GLU A 269 -2.88 17.53 14.57
C GLU A 269 -1.91 18.68 14.30
N SER A 270 -1.34 18.72 13.11
CA SER A 270 -0.62 19.87 12.58
C SER A 270 -1.15 20.27 11.21
N ARG A 271 -0.76 21.44 10.72
CA ARG A 271 -1.19 21.91 9.40
C ARG A 271 -0.43 21.17 8.31
N GLY A 272 -1.16 20.65 7.33
CA GLY A 272 -0.64 20.02 6.12
C GLY A 272 -0.38 21.01 4.98
N HIS A 273 -0.32 20.48 3.75
CA HIS A 273 -0.29 21.29 2.55
C HIS A 273 -1.58 22.10 2.36
N ASN A 274 -1.53 23.13 1.53
CA ASN A 274 -2.74 23.73 0.98
C ASN A 274 -3.14 22.92 -0.27
N PHE A 275 -4.35 22.38 -0.26
CA PHE A 275 -4.92 21.64 -1.38
C PHE A 275 -5.73 22.59 -2.26
N THR A 276 -5.32 22.79 -3.51
CA THR A 276 -6.03 23.64 -4.47
C THR A 276 -7.13 22.84 -5.18
N LEU A 277 -8.37 23.34 -5.12
CA LEU A 277 -9.50 22.74 -5.82
C LEU A 277 -9.40 22.99 -7.33
N ASN A 278 -9.74 21.99 -8.15
CA ASN A 278 -9.73 22.13 -9.61
C ASN A 278 -11.13 22.25 -10.22
N ALA A 279 -12.19 22.18 -9.40
CA ALA A 279 -13.57 22.33 -9.83
C ALA A 279 -14.41 23.11 -8.81
N THR A 280 -15.55 23.66 -9.25
CA THR A 280 -16.48 24.43 -8.43
C THR A 280 -17.63 23.54 -7.98
N PHE A 281 -17.93 23.50 -6.67
CA PHE A 281 -18.96 22.62 -6.11
C PHE A 281 -20.36 22.89 -6.68
N ASP A 282 -20.74 24.16 -6.84
CA ASP A 282 -22.08 24.53 -7.32
C ASP A 282 -22.28 24.33 -8.83
N GLU A 283 -21.22 23.95 -9.56
CA GLU A 283 -21.22 23.74 -11.01
C GLU A 283 -21.13 22.24 -11.37
N ILE A 284 -21.17 21.34 -10.39
CA ILE A 284 -21.07 19.90 -10.64
C ILE A 284 -22.38 19.35 -11.23
N GLU A 285 -22.24 18.63 -12.34
CA GLU A 285 -23.34 17.87 -12.93
C GLU A 285 -23.20 16.39 -12.56
N PHE A 286 -24.06 15.91 -11.66
CA PHE A 286 -23.98 14.56 -11.08
C PHE A 286 -23.83 13.43 -12.13
N ASP A 287 -24.51 13.54 -13.27
CA ASP A 287 -24.53 12.50 -14.30
C ASP A 287 -23.17 12.35 -15.00
N GLU A 288 -22.28 13.34 -14.89
CA GLU A 288 -20.93 13.29 -15.45
C GLU A 288 -19.96 12.46 -14.62
N TYR A 289 -20.29 12.11 -13.37
CA TYR A 289 -19.38 11.39 -12.47
C TYR A 289 -19.73 9.90 -12.38
N ASP A 290 -18.72 9.04 -12.45
CA ASP A 290 -18.83 7.59 -12.27
C ASP A 290 -18.69 7.17 -10.79
N GLY A 291 -18.06 7.98 -9.94
CA GLY A 291 -17.87 7.65 -8.52
C GLY A 291 -17.51 8.85 -7.65
N LEU A 292 -17.53 8.63 -6.33
CA LEU A 292 -17.29 9.64 -5.30
C LEU A 292 -16.21 9.15 -4.31
N VAL A 293 -15.27 10.02 -3.97
CA VAL A 293 -14.28 9.80 -2.90
C VAL A 293 -14.48 10.85 -1.80
N ILE A 294 -14.48 10.42 -0.53
CA ILE A 294 -14.65 11.27 0.66
C ILE A 294 -13.44 11.05 1.60
N PRO A 295 -12.46 11.96 1.60
CA PRO A 295 -11.36 11.95 2.57
C PRO A 295 -11.85 12.10 4.01
N GLY A 296 -11.02 11.68 4.96
CA GLY A 296 -11.25 11.92 6.38
C GLY A 296 -10.63 13.23 6.86
N GLY A 297 -10.04 13.18 8.06
CA GLY A 297 -9.63 14.38 8.81
C GLY A 297 -10.82 15.02 9.52
N ARG A 298 -10.78 16.34 9.69
CA ARG A 298 -11.85 17.10 10.38
C ARG A 298 -12.90 17.66 9.44
N SER A 299 -12.63 17.67 8.14
CA SER A 299 -13.60 18.17 7.17
C SER A 299 -14.96 17.45 7.19
N PRO A 300 -15.01 16.11 7.37
CA PRO A 300 -16.28 15.38 7.37
C PRO A 300 -17.27 15.85 8.45
N GLU A 301 -16.77 16.35 9.59
CA GLU A 301 -17.63 16.84 10.69
C GLU A 301 -18.53 17.98 10.23
N HIS A 302 -17.99 18.97 9.51
CA HIS A 302 -18.76 20.11 9.04
C HIS A 302 -19.44 19.83 7.69
N LEU A 303 -18.85 18.99 6.84
CA LEU A 303 -19.46 18.55 5.59
C LEU A 303 -20.74 17.74 5.84
N ALA A 304 -20.78 16.92 6.89
CA ALA A 304 -21.97 16.15 7.30
C ALA A 304 -23.15 17.03 7.74
N MET A 305 -22.90 18.31 8.09
CA MET A 305 -23.94 19.29 8.44
C MET A 305 -24.41 20.11 7.23
N ASN A 306 -23.75 20.00 6.07
CA ASN A 306 -24.09 20.75 4.87
C ASN A 306 -25.18 20.01 4.06
N ALA A 307 -26.35 20.63 3.92
CA ALA A 307 -27.50 20.00 3.25
C ALA A 307 -27.21 19.61 1.79
N SER A 308 -26.49 20.44 1.03
CA SER A 308 -26.14 20.15 -0.38
C SER A 308 -25.19 18.96 -0.49
N VAL A 309 -24.23 18.84 0.44
CA VAL A 309 -23.31 17.69 0.51
C VAL A 309 -24.06 16.41 0.85
N VAL A 310 -24.90 16.46 1.88
CA VAL A 310 -25.70 15.30 2.33
C VAL A 310 -26.62 14.81 1.19
N GLU A 311 -27.24 15.72 0.45
CA GLU A 311 -28.08 15.38 -0.70
C GLU A 311 -27.26 14.77 -1.86
N LEU A 312 -26.09 15.35 -2.18
CA LEU A 312 -25.19 14.81 -3.19
C LEU A 312 -24.78 13.36 -2.88
N VAL A 313 -24.38 13.11 -1.64
CA VAL A 313 -23.93 11.77 -1.18
C VAL A 313 -25.10 10.77 -1.20
N ARG A 314 -26.29 11.20 -0.79
CA ARG A 314 -27.52 10.39 -0.92
C ARG A 314 -27.77 10.02 -2.38
N LYS A 315 -27.69 10.99 -3.29
CA LYS A 315 -27.86 10.76 -4.74
C LYS A 315 -26.86 9.76 -5.30
N PHE A 316 -25.58 9.85 -4.91
CA PHE A 316 -24.59 8.81 -5.26
C PHE A 316 -24.98 7.44 -4.71
N SER A 317 -25.42 7.36 -3.45
CA SER A 317 -25.80 6.10 -2.81
C SER A 317 -26.99 5.43 -3.51
N ASP A 318 -28.05 6.20 -3.77
CA ASP A 318 -29.28 5.73 -4.42
C ASP A 318 -29.03 5.28 -5.87
N SER A 319 -28.10 5.94 -6.56
CA SER A 319 -27.71 5.59 -7.94
C SER A 319 -26.83 4.34 -8.06
N ARG A 320 -26.38 3.77 -6.94
CA ARG A 320 -25.41 2.65 -6.88
C ARG A 320 -24.06 2.93 -7.55
N LYS A 321 -23.73 4.20 -7.84
CA LYS A 321 -22.37 4.60 -8.24
C LYS A 321 -21.38 4.31 -7.09
N PRO A 322 -20.14 3.87 -7.36
CA PRO A 322 -19.13 3.67 -6.34
C PRO A 322 -18.91 4.88 -5.44
N ILE A 323 -18.89 4.66 -4.13
CA ILE A 323 -18.52 5.65 -3.11
C ILE A 323 -17.39 5.05 -2.27
N ALA A 324 -16.30 5.78 -2.13
CA ALA A 324 -15.17 5.41 -1.28
C ALA A 324 -14.98 6.47 -0.19
N ALA A 325 -15.15 6.12 1.08
CA ALA A 325 -14.96 7.02 2.22
C ALA A 325 -13.91 6.46 3.19
N ILE A 326 -13.06 7.31 3.75
CA ILE A 326 -11.95 6.86 4.61
C ILE A 326 -11.90 7.65 5.91
N CYS A 327 -11.46 7.00 6.98
CA CYS A 327 -11.27 7.61 8.30
C CYS A 327 -12.55 8.24 8.83
N HIS A 328 -12.63 9.57 8.85
CA HIS A 328 -13.81 10.30 9.31
C HIS A 328 -14.85 10.57 8.20
N GLY A 329 -14.53 10.31 6.93
CA GLY A 329 -15.41 10.55 5.78
C GLY A 329 -16.76 9.82 5.89
N GLN A 330 -16.79 8.71 6.62
CA GLN A 330 -17.98 7.92 6.91
C GLN A 330 -19.03 8.69 7.74
N LEU A 331 -18.66 9.79 8.44
CA LEU A 331 -19.63 10.71 9.05
C LEU A 331 -20.61 11.28 8.02
N VAL A 332 -20.11 11.63 6.83
CA VAL A 332 -20.94 12.16 5.73
C VAL A 332 -21.89 11.07 5.22
N LEU A 333 -21.41 9.82 5.10
CA LEU A 333 -22.26 8.69 4.73
C LEU A 333 -23.37 8.44 5.77
N ALA A 334 -23.05 8.54 7.06
CA ALA A 334 -24.01 8.41 8.14
C ALA A 334 -25.09 9.51 8.06
N ALA A 335 -24.69 10.76 7.88
CA ALA A 335 -25.62 11.89 7.73
C ALA A 335 -26.52 11.77 6.48
N ALA A 336 -26.00 11.21 5.38
CA ALA A 336 -26.78 10.91 4.18
C ALA A 336 -27.77 9.76 4.35
N GLY A 337 -27.63 8.94 5.41
CA GLY A 337 -28.37 7.69 5.59
C GLY A 337 -27.85 6.53 4.73
N ALA A 338 -26.69 6.72 4.07
CA ALA A 338 -26.12 5.78 3.10
C ALA A 338 -25.58 4.48 3.74
N VAL A 339 -25.35 4.47 5.06
CA VAL A 339 -24.79 3.32 5.80
C VAL A 339 -25.84 2.39 6.40
N LYS A 340 -27.14 2.73 6.33
CA LYS A 340 -28.19 1.96 6.99
C LYS A 340 -28.30 0.54 6.40
N GLY A 341 -28.08 -0.47 7.24
CA GLY A 341 -28.06 -1.88 6.85
C GLY A 341 -26.83 -2.30 6.05
N ARG A 342 -25.80 -1.45 5.97
CA ARG A 342 -24.57 -1.69 5.21
C ARG A 342 -23.43 -2.08 6.11
N LYS A 343 -22.52 -2.93 5.62
CA LYS A 343 -21.25 -3.22 6.31
C LYS A 343 -20.27 -2.10 6.05
N CYS A 344 -19.65 -1.56 7.10
CA CYS A 344 -18.57 -0.60 6.95
C CYS A 344 -17.59 -0.63 8.12
N THR A 345 -16.39 -0.14 7.85
CA THR A 345 -15.38 0.21 8.86
C THR A 345 -15.11 1.72 8.82
N ALA A 346 -14.37 2.24 9.79
CA ALA A 346 -13.89 3.62 9.88
C ALA A 346 -12.81 3.69 10.98
N VAL A 347 -12.30 4.88 11.30
CA VAL A 347 -11.57 5.05 12.56
C VAL A 347 -12.42 4.54 13.75
N PRO A 348 -11.84 3.86 14.75
CA PRO A 348 -12.59 3.26 15.86
C PRO A 348 -13.50 4.25 16.62
N THR A 349 -13.12 5.52 16.68
CA THR A 349 -13.88 6.61 17.31
C THR A 349 -15.27 6.82 16.69
N LEU A 350 -15.48 6.44 15.43
CA LEU A 350 -16.76 6.57 14.74
C LEU A 350 -17.72 5.39 14.93
N ARG A 351 -17.28 4.29 15.55
CA ARG A 351 -18.11 3.10 15.80
C ARG A 351 -19.48 3.45 16.40
N PRO A 352 -19.59 4.24 17.50
CA PRO A 352 -20.90 4.52 18.09
C PRO A 352 -21.84 5.26 17.12
N GLY A 353 -21.33 6.24 16.37
CA GLY A 353 -22.11 7.02 15.42
C GLY A 353 -22.59 6.19 14.23
N LEU A 354 -21.75 5.33 13.68
CA LEU A 354 -22.09 4.48 12.55
C LEU A 354 -23.11 3.40 12.93
N VAL A 355 -22.96 2.79 14.11
CA VAL A 355 -23.95 1.82 14.63
C VAL A 355 -25.29 2.52 14.88
N ALA A 356 -25.30 3.72 15.45
CA ALA A 356 -26.52 4.51 15.65
C ALA A 356 -27.20 4.89 14.32
N ALA A 357 -26.42 5.11 13.25
CA ALA A 357 -26.93 5.33 11.89
C ALA A 357 -27.44 4.04 11.21
N GLY A 358 -27.35 2.88 11.89
CA GLY A 358 -27.84 1.59 11.42
C GLY A 358 -26.84 0.79 10.60
N ALA A 359 -25.55 1.12 10.65
CA ALA A 359 -24.50 0.35 9.99
C ALA A 359 -24.19 -0.97 10.71
N HIS A 360 -23.82 -1.99 9.93
CA HIS A 360 -23.20 -3.21 10.42
C HIS A 360 -21.70 -3.00 10.56
N TRP A 361 -21.29 -2.51 11.73
CA TRP A 361 -19.90 -2.22 12.05
C TRP A 361 -18.99 -3.44 11.87
N VAL A 362 -17.90 -3.25 11.14
CA VAL A 362 -16.79 -4.20 11.00
C VAL A 362 -15.62 -3.64 11.80
N GLU A 363 -15.25 -4.34 12.88
CA GLU A 363 -14.11 -3.96 13.72
C GLU A 363 -12.82 -4.03 12.89
N PRO A 364 -12.02 -2.96 12.82
CA PRO A 364 -10.76 -2.98 12.10
C PRO A 364 -9.67 -3.64 12.94
N ASP A 365 -9.14 -4.78 12.48
CA ASP A 365 -7.99 -5.46 13.11
C ASP A 365 -6.67 -4.69 12.91
N THR A 366 -6.58 -3.83 11.89
CA THR A 366 -5.43 -2.95 11.66
C THR A 366 -5.90 -1.58 11.16
N LEU A 367 -5.01 -0.58 11.18
CA LEU A 367 -5.31 0.76 10.66
C LEU A 367 -5.36 0.82 9.12
N SER A 368 -4.97 -0.25 8.42
CA SER A 368 -4.99 -0.33 6.94
C SER A 368 -6.24 -1.00 6.37
N VAL A 369 -7.12 -1.55 7.21
CA VAL A 369 -8.30 -2.31 6.77
C VAL A 369 -9.20 -1.47 5.87
N CYS A 370 -9.68 -2.08 4.79
CA CYS A 370 -10.81 -1.59 4.01
C CYS A 370 -11.96 -2.62 4.00
N VAL A 371 -13.19 -2.13 3.87
CA VAL A 371 -14.40 -2.94 3.78
C VAL A 371 -15.20 -2.51 2.56
N VAL A 372 -15.60 -3.50 1.76
CA VAL A 372 -16.53 -3.31 0.63
C VAL A 372 -17.86 -3.95 0.97
N ASP A 373 -18.93 -3.20 0.75
CA ASP A 373 -20.28 -3.71 0.72
C ASP A 373 -20.97 -3.10 -0.51
N ASP A 374 -21.16 -3.89 -1.56
CA ASP A 374 -21.71 -3.45 -2.85
C ASP A 374 -20.99 -2.18 -3.38
N ASN A 375 -21.70 -1.06 -3.57
CA ASN A 375 -21.12 0.18 -4.10
C ASN A 375 -20.38 1.05 -3.07
N ILE A 376 -20.32 0.64 -1.79
CA ILE A 376 -19.68 1.43 -0.72
C ILE A 376 -18.38 0.75 -0.31
N ILE A 377 -17.29 1.51 -0.39
CA ILE A 377 -15.95 1.15 0.07
C ILE A 377 -15.62 2.05 1.25
N THR A 378 -15.16 1.46 2.35
CA THR A 378 -14.78 2.19 3.56
C THR A 378 -13.39 1.81 4.03
N GLY A 379 -12.56 2.81 4.39
CA GLY A 379 -11.21 2.60 4.91
C GLY A 379 -11.03 3.19 6.31
N VAL A 380 -10.07 2.66 7.09
CA VAL A 380 -9.82 3.08 8.47
C VAL A 380 -8.93 4.32 8.55
N THR A 381 -7.75 4.32 7.93
CA THR A 381 -6.82 5.47 7.87
C THR A 381 -6.03 5.46 6.56
N TYR A 382 -5.24 6.50 6.29
CA TYR A 382 -4.34 6.58 5.14
C TYR A 382 -3.38 5.38 4.96
N TYR A 383 -3.10 4.57 5.99
CA TYR A 383 -2.31 3.33 5.82
C TYR A 383 -2.98 2.34 4.84
N GLY A 384 -4.31 2.40 4.71
CA GLY A 384 -5.10 1.56 3.82
C GLY A 384 -5.26 2.09 2.40
N ASN A 385 -4.69 3.26 2.07
CA ASN A 385 -4.82 3.89 0.75
C ASN A 385 -4.52 2.95 -0.43
N PRO A 386 -3.49 2.07 -0.40
CA PRO A 386 -3.23 1.16 -1.52
C PRO A 386 -4.43 0.25 -1.81
N GLU A 387 -5.00 -0.36 -0.77
CA GLU A 387 -6.17 -1.23 -0.87
C GLU A 387 -7.43 -0.43 -1.23
N PHE A 388 -7.65 0.70 -0.55
CA PHE A 388 -8.77 1.61 -0.76
C PHE A 388 -8.88 2.05 -2.22
N ILE A 389 -7.78 2.52 -2.81
CA ILE A 389 -7.70 2.96 -4.21
C ILE A 389 -7.94 1.77 -5.15
N ARG A 390 -7.31 0.62 -4.89
CA ARG A 390 -7.46 -0.58 -5.72
C ARG A 390 -8.91 -1.10 -5.73
N LEU A 391 -9.58 -1.12 -4.59
CA LEU A 391 -10.99 -1.50 -4.47
C LEU A 391 -11.90 -0.51 -5.21
N PHE A 392 -11.62 0.79 -5.11
CA PHE A 392 -12.39 1.82 -5.80
C PHE A 392 -12.23 1.73 -7.32
N LEU A 393 -11.01 1.51 -7.81
CA LEU A 393 -10.74 1.25 -9.21
C LEU A 393 -11.45 0.00 -9.74
N LYS A 394 -11.50 -1.08 -8.94
CA LYS A 394 -12.31 -2.27 -9.27
C LYS A 394 -13.79 -1.92 -9.39
N ALA A 395 -14.32 -1.12 -8.46
CA ALA A 395 -15.71 -0.68 -8.49
C ALA A 395 -16.03 0.24 -9.69
N LEU A 396 -15.05 0.99 -10.20
CA LEU A 396 -15.15 1.76 -11.45
C LEU A 396 -15.05 0.90 -12.73
N GLY A 397 -14.89 -0.42 -12.59
CA GLY A 397 -14.83 -1.39 -13.69
C GLY A 397 -13.43 -1.94 -14.01
N GLY A 398 -12.44 -1.79 -13.12
CA GLY A 398 -11.13 -2.43 -13.25
C GLY A 398 -11.10 -3.94 -13.03
N ASN A 399 -10.21 -4.68 -13.70
CA ASN A 399 -10.28 -6.13 -13.79
C ASN A 399 -9.10 -6.90 -13.12
N ILE A 400 -9.34 -7.49 -11.96
CA ILE A 400 -8.40 -8.45 -11.33
C ILE A 400 -8.68 -9.85 -11.90
N SER A 401 -7.75 -10.40 -12.68
CA SER A 401 -7.87 -11.73 -13.30
C SER A 401 -7.21 -12.83 -12.45
N GLY A 402 -7.67 -14.08 -12.62
CA GLY A 402 -7.11 -15.25 -11.93
C GLY A 402 -7.42 -15.36 -10.44
N SER A 403 -8.29 -14.48 -9.91
CA SER A 403 -8.61 -14.33 -8.47
C SER A 403 -9.65 -15.29 -7.92
N GLU A 404 -10.35 -16.06 -8.75
CA GLU A 404 -11.32 -17.10 -8.37
C GLU A 404 -10.61 -18.33 -7.77
N ARG A 405 -9.91 -18.13 -6.65
CA ARG A 405 -9.10 -19.13 -5.96
C ARG A 405 -9.63 -19.35 -4.57
N ARG A 406 -9.60 -20.60 -4.11
CA ARG A 406 -9.92 -20.99 -2.73
C ARG A 406 -8.63 -21.17 -1.96
N VAL A 407 -8.38 -20.34 -0.95
CA VAL A 407 -7.18 -20.43 -0.11
C VAL A 407 -7.57 -20.86 1.30
N LEU A 408 -6.88 -21.85 1.83
CA LEU A 408 -7.03 -22.29 3.22
C LEU A 408 -5.94 -21.66 4.08
N ILE A 409 -6.31 -21.13 5.25
CA ILE A 409 -5.38 -20.71 6.28
C ILE A 409 -5.61 -21.59 7.51
N ILE A 410 -4.57 -22.29 7.96
CA ILE A 410 -4.62 -23.07 9.21
C ILE A 410 -4.00 -22.21 10.31
N CYS A 411 -4.80 -21.80 11.29
CA CYS A 411 -4.35 -21.00 12.42
C CYS A 411 -4.66 -21.70 13.76
N GLY A 412 -4.25 -21.08 14.85
CA GLY A 412 -4.57 -21.51 16.21
C GLY A 412 -4.42 -20.36 17.20
N ASN A 413 -4.66 -20.64 18.48
CA ASN A 413 -4.46 -19.64 19.53
C ASN A 413 -3.01 -19.14 19.54
N TYR A 414 -2.85 -17.83 19.63
CA TYR A 414 -1.59 -17.10 19.62
C TYR A 414 -0.79 -17.29 18.33
N ALA A 415 -1.48 -17.42 17.18
CA ALA A 415 -0.87 -17.11 15.90
C ALA A 415 -0.40 -15.64 15.88
N GLU A 416 0.64 -15.33 15.11
CA GLU A 416 1.14 -13.96 15.03
C GLU A 416 0.09 -13.07 14.33
N ASP A 417 -0.20 -11.91 14.92
CA ASP A 417 -1.34 -11.06 14.57
C ASP A 417 -1.28 -10.58 13.12
N TYR A 418 -0.14 -10.05 12.68
CA TYR A 418 0.05 -9.61 11.30
C TYR A 418 0.11 -10.81 10.36
N GLU A 419 0.89 -11.84 10.69
CA GLU A 419 1.11 -12.99 9.81
C GLU A 419 -0.17 -13.81 9.54
N LEU A 420 -1.18 -13.69 10.41
CA LEU A 420 -2.52 -14.21 10.16
C LEU A 420 -3.39 -13.21 9.39
N THR A 421 -3.45 -11.97 9.86
CA THR A 421 -4.46 -11.01 9.42
C THR A 421 -4.15 -10.42 8.05
N VAL A 422 -2.90 -10.07 7.77
CA VAL A 422 -2.50 -9.44 6.51
C VAL A 422 -2.68 -10.40 5.32
N PRO A 423 -2.18 -11.65 5.33
CA PRO A 423 -2.38 -12.57 4.21
C PRO A 423 -3.87 -12.90 4.01
N TYR A 424 -4.62 -13.07 5.09
CA TYR A 424 -6.07 -13.27 5.04
C TYR A 424 -6.78 -12.11 4.32
N GLN A 425 -6.52 -10.88 4.77
CA GLN A 425 -7.14 -9.69 4.20
C GLN A 425 -6.72 -9.51 2.75
N THR A 426 -5.42 -9.52 2.45
CA THR A 426 -4.91 -9.29 1.10
C THR A 426 -5.45 -10.31 0.09
N LEU A 427 -5.54 -11.59 0.44
CA LEU A 427 -6.10 -12.61 -0.45
C LEU A 427 -7.60 -12.41 -0.70
N LYS A 428 -8.38 -12.05 0.33
CA LYS A 428 -9.80 -11.70 0.14
C LYS A 428 -9.98 -10.46 -0.72
N VAL A 429 -9.12 -9.48 -0.52
CA VAL A 429 -9.05 -8.22 -1.26
C VAL A 429 -8.75 -8.47 -2.73
N LEU A 430 -7.89 -9.44 -3.04
CA LEU A 430 -7.64 -9.90 -4.40
C LEU A 430 -8.83 -10.62 -5.04
N GLY A 431 -9.83 -11.03 -4.26
CA GLY A 431 -11.02 -11.74 -4.72
C GLY A 431 -11.01 -13.24 -4.46
N CYS A 432 -10.00 -13.75 -3.73
CA CYS A 432 -9.97 -15.15 -3.34
C CYS A 432 -11.04 -15.45 -2.28
N HIS A 433 -11.62 -16.65 -2.34
CA HIS A 433 -12.36 -17.21 -1.21
C HIS A 433 -11.34 -17.74 -0.21
N VAL A 434 -11.30 -17.18 1.00
CA VAL A 434 -10.32 -17.55 2.03
C VAL A 434 -11.03 -18.13 3.23
N ASP A 435 -10.73 -19.39 3.56
CA ASP A 435 -11.20 -20.03 4.78
C ASP A 435 -10.10 -20.09 5.83
N VAL A 436 -10.41 -19.67 7.06
CA VAL A 436 -9.51 -19.74 8.20
C VAL A 436 -10.06 -20.72 9.22
N VAL A 437 -9.27 -21.74 9.54
CA VAL A 437 -9.67 -22.86 10.39
C VAL A 437 -8.69 -23.08 11.52
N CYS A 438 -9.21 -23.62 12.63
CA CYS A 438 -8.43 -24.08 13.76
C CYS A 438 -9.00 -25.43 14.22
N PRO A 439 -8.16 -26.46 14.46
CA PRO A 439 -8.61 -27.73 15.00
C PRO A 439 -9.45 -27.55 16.28
N LYS A 440 -10.54 -28.32 16.38
CA LYS A 440 -11.50 -28.32 17.50
C LYS A 440 -12.28 -27.00 17.67
N LYS A 441 -12.28 -26.12 16.68
CA LYS A 441 -13.09 -24.91 16.65
C LYS A 441 -13.94 -24.87 15.37
N LYS A 442 -15.01 -24.09 15.44
CA LYS A 442 -16.01 -23.93 14.38
C LYS A 442 -15.99 -22.52 13.80
N ALA A 443 -16.62 -22.35 12.65
CA ALA A 443 -16.90 -21.04 12.09
C ALA A 443 -17.62 -20.17 13.13
N GLY A 444 -17.15 -18.93 13.31
CA GLY A 444 -17.64 -17.99 14.32
C GLY A 444 -16.93 -18.06 15.67
N ASP A 445 -16.19 -19.13 15.97
CA ASP A 445 -15.28 -19.15 17.13
C ASP A 445 -14.10 -18.20 16.89
N THR A 446 -13.43 -17.78 17.96
CA THR A 446 -12.28 -16.86 17.87
C THR A 446 -10.98 -17.49 18.33
N CYS A 447 -9.87 -17.12 17.69
CA CYS A 447 -8.51 -17.37 18.15
C CYS A 447 -7.88 -16.06 18.63
N PRO A 448 -7.48 -15.92 19.90
CA PRO A 448 -6.60 -14.81 20.29
C PRO A 448 -5.30 -14.90 19.49
N THR A 449 -4.75 -13.78 19.06
CA THR A 449 -3.44 -13.70 18.38
C THR A 449 -2.38 -13.13 19.33
N ALA A 450 -1.13 -13.10 18.87
CA ALA A 450 0.01 -12.54 19.58
C ALA A 450 0.74 -11.53 18.69
N ILE A 451 1.08 -10.37 19.25
CA ILE A 451 1.95 -9.39 18.58
C ILE A 451 3.37 -9.67 19.03
N ARG A 452 4.29 -9.81 18.07
CA ARG A 452 5.71 -10.06 18.34
C ARG A 452 6.59 -8.97 17.77
N ASP A 453 7.33 -8.31 18.66
CA ASP A 453 8.18 -7.19 18.31
C ASP A 453 9.58 -7.29 18.94
N LEU A 454 10.59 -6.69 18.31
CA LEU A 454 11.96 -6.70 18.79
C LEU A 454 12.26 -5.44 19.61
N GLU A 455 11.89 -5.47 20.89
CA GLU A 455 12.09 -4.36 21.83
C GLU A 455 13.51 -4.34 22.46
N GLY A 456 14.55 -4.64 21.67
CA GLY A 456 15.96 -4.60 22.12
C GLY A 456 16.41 -5.77 23.01
N GLY A 457 15.58 -6.79 23.19
CA GLY A 457 15.94 -8.06 23.84
C GLY A 457 16.74 -9.01 22.92
N GLN A 458 17.26 -10.11 23.49
CA GLN A 458 17.86 -11.20 22.71
C GLN A 458 16.85 -11.99 21.86
N THR A 459 15.56 -11.80 22.14
CA THR A 459 14.41 -12.35 21.43
C THR A 459 13.27 -11.33 21.45
N TYR A 460 12.24 -11.57 20.65
CA TYR A 460 11.04 -10.74 20.59
C TYR A 460 10.28 -10.71 21.92
N SER A 461 9.66 -9.56 22.22
CA SER A 461 8.58 -9.45 23.19
C SER A 461 7.32 -10.11 22.62
N GLU A 462 6.39 -10.50 23.49
CA GLU A 462 5.08 -10.99 23.05
C GLU A 462 3.99 -10.32 23.87
N THR A 463 3.07 -9.67 23.17
CA THR A 463 1.86 -9.09 23.76
C THR A 463 0.62 -9.68 23.10
N ARG A 464 -0.54 -9.45 23.70
CA ARG A 464 -1.80 -9.98 23.18
C ARG A 464 -2.26 -9.16 21.97
N GLY A 465 -2.53 -9.84 20.86
CA GLY A 465 -3.14 -9.23 19.67
C GLY A 465 -4.67 -9.36 19.65
N HIS A 466 -5.24 -9.22 18.45
CA HIS A 466 -6.67 -9.29 18.19
C HIS A 466 -7.26 -10.70 18.43
N ASN A 467 -8.58 -10.79 18.45
CA ASN A 467 -9.27 -12.08 18.39
C ASN A 467 -9.72 -12.32 16.95
N PHE A 468 -9.01 -13.18 16.22
CA PHE A 468 -9.36 -13.51 14.85
C PHE A 468 -10.57 -14.46 14.82
N VAL A 469 -11.62 -14.11 14.08
CA VAL A 469 -12.85 -14.93 13.94
C VAL A 469 -12.65 -15.97 12.83
N LEU A 470 -12.82 -17.25 13.15
CA LEU A 470 -12.71 -18.36 12.20
C LEU A 470 -13.88 -18.36 11.23
N THR A 471 -13.63 -18.77 9.99
CA THR A 471 -14.62 -18.68 8.90
C THR A 471 -15.18 -20.03 8.47
N ALA A 472 -14.54 -21.14 8.84
CA ALA A 472 -14.97 -22.49 8.50
C ALA A 472 -14.69 -23.50 9.63
N ASP A 473 -15.38 -24.64 9.57
CA ASP A 473 -15.18 -25.75 10.50
C ASP A 473 -14.02 -26.62 10.02
N PHE A 474 -12.98 -26.79 10.86
CA PHE A 474 -11.79 -27.58 10.51
C PHE A 474 -12.14 -29.02 10.06
N GLU A 475 -13.11 -29.65 10.72
CA GLU A 475 -13.52 -31.04 10.43
C GLU A 475 -14.23 -31.20 9.08
N SER A 476 -14.69 -30.09 8.47
CA SER A 476 -15.35 -30.09 7.16
C SER A 476 -14.40 -29.84 5.99
N ILE A 477 -13.13 -29.56 6.27
CA ILE A 477 -12.16 -29.17 5.24
C ILE A 477 -11.77 -30.36 4.39
N ASP A 478 -12.02 -30.23 3.08
CA ASP A 478 -11.45 -31.08 2.05
C ASP A 478 -10.36 -30.32 1.29
N ALA A 479 -9.11 -30.77 1.42
CA ALA A 479 -7.95 -30.20 0.74
C ALA A 479 -8.11 -30.14 -0.78
N SER A 480 -8.90 -31.03 -1.38
CA SER A 480 -9.12 -31.07 -2.82
C SER A 480 -9.81 -29.79 -3.32
N SER A 481 -10.63 -29.17 -2.47
CA SER A 481 -11.44 -27.98 -2.77
C SER A 481 -10.70 -26.65 -2.68
N TYR A 482 -9.44 -26.63 -2.22
CA TYR A 482 -8.63 -25.41 -2.08
C TYR A 482 -7.50 -25.40 -3.11
N ASP A 483 -7.22 -24.25 -3.71
CA ASP A 483 -6.09 -24.05 -4.61
C ASP A 483 -4.78 -23.86 -3.85
N ALA A 484 -4.81 -23.28 -2.64
CA ALA A 484 -3.60 -22.93 -1.88
C ALA A 484 -3.76 -23.13 -0.37
N LEU A 485 -2.62 -23.20 0.33
CA LEU A 485 -2.51 -23.23 1.78
C LEU A 485 -1.59 -22.12 2.30
N VAL A 486 -1.99 -21.44 3.36
CA VAL A 486 -1.18 -20.46 4.10
C VAL A 486 -1.02 -20.91 5.56
N LEU A 487 0.21 -20.87 6.06
CA LEU A 487 0.58 -21.24 7.43
C LEU A 487 1.23 -20.03 8.14
N PRO A 488 0.43 -19.23 8.89
CA PRO A 488 0.92 -18.14 9.73
C PRO A 488 1.88 -18.63 10.83
N GLY A 489 2.75 -17.75 11.32
CA GLY A 489 3.61 -18.02 12.46
C GLY A 489 2.95 -17.77 13.81
N GLY A 490 3.76 -17.31 14.77
CA GLY A 490 3.36 -17.15 16.18
C GLY A 490 3.67 -18.38 17.03
N LYS A 491 2.90 -18.58 18.11
CA LYS A 491 2.99 -19.77 18.98
C LYS A 491 2.08 -20.91 18.51
N ALA A 492 1.03 -20.60 17.73
CA ALA A 492 0.10 -21.60 17.26
C ALA A 492 0.78 -22.79 16.54
N PRO A 493 1.77 -22.57 15.65
CA PRO A 493 2.42 -23.66 14.91
C PRO A 493 3.02 -24.77 15.78
N GLU A 494 3.58 -24.45 16.95
CA GLU A 494 4.17 -25.43 17.86
C GLU A 494 3.14 -26.49 18.30
N PHE A 495 1.92 -26.05 18.60
CA PHE A 495 0.82 -26.93 19.01
C PHE A 495 0.15 -27.61 17.81
N LEU A 496 0.03 -26.90 16.68
CA LEU A 496 -0.55 -27.43 15.44
C LEU A 496 0.32 -28.54 14.84
N ALA A 497 1.64 -28.44 14.99
CA ALA A 497 2.61 -29.45 14.58
C ALA A 497 2.47 -30.79 15.32
N LEU A 498 1.71 -30.84 16.41
CA LEU A 498 1.42 -32.08 17.16
C LEU A 498 0.09 -32.73 16.76
N LYS A 499 -0.65 -32.14 15.82
CA LYS A 499 -1.99 -32.58 15.42
C LYS A 499 -1.91 -33.40 14.14
N GLU A 500 -2.23 -34.68 14.23
CA GLU A 500 -2.12 -35.62 13.10
C GLU A 500 -3.01 -35.21 11.92
N ASP A 501 -4.21 -34.70 12.19
CA ASP A 501 -5.14 -34.17 11.18
C ASP A 501 -4.57 -32.95 10.43
N VAL A 502 -3.88 -32.03 11.13
CA VAL A 502 -3.15 -30.91 10.51
C VAL A 502 -1.99 -31.43 9.66
N ILE A 503 -1.20 -32.37 10.17
CA ILE A 503 -0.06 -32.97 9.44
C ILE A 503 -0.54 -33.62 8.14
N VAL A 504 -1.61 -34.41 8.19
CA VAL A 504 -2.19 -35.08 7.02
C VAL A 504 -2.67 -34.04 6.01
N LEU A 505 -3.36 -33.00 6.46
CA LEU A 505 -3.85 -31.94 5.59
C LEU A 505 -2.71 -31.21 4.87
N VAL A 506 -1.64 -30.85 5.58
CA VAL A 506 -0.45 -30.22 4.99
C VAL A 506 0.23 -31.13 3.96
N LYS A 507 0.35 -32.44 4.24
CA LYS A 507 0.88 -33.41 3.27
C LYS A 507 0.06 -33.45 1.99
N GLN A 508 -1.27 -33.41 2.08
CA GLN A 508 -2.15 -33.43 0.91
C GLN A 508 -1.88 -32.24 -0.02
N PHE A 509 -1.70 -31.02 0.50
CA PHE A 509 -1.34 -29.85 -0.34
C PHE A 509 0.02 -30.01 -1.01
N MET A 510 1.02 -30.47 -0.25
CA MET A 510 2.39 -30.64 -0.75
C MET A 510 2.50 -31.74 -1.81
N GLU A 511 1.86 -32.89 -1.58
CA GLU A 511 1.83 -34.02 -2.53
C GLU A 511 1.06 -33.67 -3.81
N ALA A 512 -0.03 -32.91 -3.70
CA ALA A 512 -0.78 -32.38 -4.84
C ALA A 512 -0.04 -31.26 -5.59
N ARG A 513 1.14 -30.83 -5.12
CA ARG A 513 1.92 -29.70 -5.63
C ARG A 513 1.13 -28.40 -5.68
N LYS A 514 0.17 -28.23 -4.77
CA LYS A 514 -0.58 -26.99 -4.61
C LYS A 514 0.33 -25.93 -3.96
N PRO A 515 0.16 -24.64 -4.29
CA PRO A 515 0.90 -23.58 -3.63
C PRO A 515 0.72 -23.62 -2.10
N VAL A 516 1.84 -23.63 -1.38
CA VAL A 516 1.90 -23.57 0.09
C VAL A 516 2.79 -22.39 0.48
N ALA A 517 2.22 -21.42 1.19
CA ALA A 517 2.94 -20.30 1.77
C ALA A 517 3.08 -20.50 3.29
N SER A 518 4.28 -20.33 3.84
CA SER A 518 4.52 -20.49 5.27
C SER A 518 5.47 -19.42 5.79
N ILE A 519 5.16 -18.82 6.93
CA ILE A 519 5.92 -17.68 7.46
C ILE A 519 6.33 -17.92 8.91
N CYS A 520 7.52 -17.44 9.28
CA CYS A 520 8.03 -17.45 10.65
C CYS A 520 8.06 -18.86 11.25
N HIS A 521 7.24 -19.12 12.28
CA HIS A 521 7.14 -20.43 12.93
C HIS A 521 6.14 -21.37 12.24
N GLY A 522 5.37 -20.91 11.24
CA GLY A 522 4.44 -21.77 10.47
C GLY A 522 5.15 -22.98 9.85
N LEU A 523 6.45 -22.84 9.57
CA LEU A 523 7.32 -23.90 9.08
C LEU A 523 7.45 -25.08 10.06
N GLU A 524 7.16 -24.92 11.35
CA GLU A 524 7.18 -26.04 12.31
C GLU A 524 6.18 -27.14 11.92
N ILE A 525 5.06 -26.77 11.28
CA ILE A 525 4.08 -27.72 10.78
C ILE A 525 4.63 -28.47 9.55
N LEU A 526 5.38 -27.77 8.68
CA LEU A 526 6.07 -28.38 7.53
C LEU A 526 7.23 -29.30 7.97
N VAL A 527 7.93 -28.94 9.04
CA VAL A 527 8.93 -29.77 9.71
C VAL A 527 8.26 -31.05 10.24
N ALA A 528 7.20 -30.93 11.04
CA ALA A 528 6.53 -32.09 11.63
C ALA A 528 5.89 -33.03 10.59
N SER A 529 5.43 -32.49 9.46
CA SER A 529 4.90 -33.29 8.36
C SER A 529 5.98 -33.98 7.50
N GLY A 530 7.26 -33.65 7.66
CA GLY A 530 8.37 -34.25 6.92
C GLY A 530 8.45 -33.83 5.44
N VAL A 531 7.67 -32.83 5.03
CA VAL A 531 7.58 -32.37 3.62
C VAL A 531 8.74 -31.49 3.17
N LEU A 532 9.64 -31.13 4.09
CA LEU A 532 10.82 -30.29 3.82
C LEU A 532 12.06 -31.07 3.36
N GLN A 533 12.01 -32.41 3.30
CA GLN A 533 13.16 -33.18 2.84
C GLN A 533 13.52 -32.81 1.39
N GLY A 534 14.77 -32.37 1.19
CA GLY A 534 15.26 -31.92 -0.12
C GLY A 534 14.72 -30.58 -0.60
N LYS A 535 13.93 -29.86 0.21
CA LYS A 535 13.39 -28.53 -0.11
C LYS A 535 14.30 -27.42 0.38
N LYS A 536 14.31 -26.29 -0.35
CA LYS A 536 14.89 -25.02 0.08
C LYS A 536 13.81 -24.15 0.70
N CYS A 537 14.07 -23.61 1.89
CA CYS A 537 13.13 -22.72 2.56
C CYS A 537 13.86 -21.77 3.51
N THR A 538 13.18 -20.68 3.89
CA THR A 538 13.55 -19.84 5.04
C THR A 538 12.43 -19.86 6.09
N GLY A 539 12.65 -19.23 7.23
CA GLY A 539 11.69 -19.18 8.33
C GLY A 539 12.31 -18.48 9.54
N TYR A 540 11.62 -18.49 10.68
CA TYR A 540 12.20 -17.86 11.88
C TYR A 540 13.58 -18.48 12.20
N PRO A 541 14.65 -17.71 12.48
CA PRO A 541 16.00 -18.27 12.61
C PRO A 541 16.11 -19.45 13.59
N GLY A 542 15.30 -19.46 14.65
CA GLY A 542 15.26 -20.54 15.65
C GLY A 542 14.85 -21.92 15.11
N ILE A 543 14.20 -22.00 13.95
CA ILE A 543 13.76 -23.29 13.37
C ILE A 543 14.78 -23.91 12.40
N LYS A 544 15.87 -23.20 12.06
CA LYS A 544 16.92 -23.65 11.15
C LYS A 544 17.42 -25.06 11.43
N ALA A 545 17.75 -25.34 12.70
CA ALA A 545 18.30 -26.63 13.10
C ALA A 545 17.33 -27.80 12.79
N ARG A 546 16.02 -27.57 12.95
CA ARG A 546 14.98 -28.59 12.67
C ARG A 546 14.83 -28.84 11.17
N VAL A 547 14.88 -27.79 10.35
CA VAL A 547 14.85 -27.90 8.88
C VAL A 547 16.04 -28.72 8.37
N VAL A 548 17.25 -28.40 8.84
CA VAL A 548 18.46 -29.13 8.44
C VAL A 548 18.43 -30.60 8.88
N LEU A 549 17.95 -30.88 10.09
CA LEU A 549 17.86 -32.23 10.63
C LEU A 549 16.93 -33.15 9.82
N LEU A 550 15.89 -32.58 9.18
CA LEU A 550 15.00 -33.30 8.26
C LEU A 550 15.53 -33.43 6.83
N GLY A 551 16.74 -32.96 6.56
CA GLY A 551 17.33 -32.97 5.22
C GLY A 551 16.82 -31.86 4.30
N GLY A 552 16.21 -30.80 4.85
CA GLY A 552 15.92 -29.56 4.14
C GLY A 552 17.14 -28.63 4.08
N THR A 553 17.14 -27.70 3.13
CA THR A 553 18.14 -26.64 3.00
C THR A 553 17.56 -25.34 3.55
N PHE A 554 18.02 -24.92 4.72
CA PHE A 554 17.65 -23.63 5.29
C PHE A 554 18.47 -22.51 4.63
N VAL A 555 17.78 -21.54 4.04
CA VAL A 555 18.33 -20.33 3.46
C VAL A 555 18.10 -19.20 4.45
N GLU A 556 19.15 -18.51 4.87
CA GLU A 556 19.00 -17.33 5.73
C GLU A 556 18.18 -16.26 5.00
N ALA A 557 17.14 -15.75 5.67
CA ALA A 557 16.43 -14.57 5.21
C ALA A 557 17.25 -13.35 5.59
N ASP A 558 18.15 -13.00 4.69
CA ASP A 558 18.95 -11.79 4.76
C ASP A 558 18.71 -10.98 3.47
N PRO A 559 18.00 -9.83 3.54
CA PRO A 559 17.29 -9.30 4.72
C PRO A 559 16.11 -10.16 5.21
N ILE A 560 15.63 -9.89 6.43
CA ILE A 560 14.54 -10.65 7.11
C ILE A 560 13.20 -10.62 6.36
N ASP A 561 13.00 -9.66 5.47
CA ASP A 561 11.84 -9.52 4.58
C ASP A 561 11.92 -10.41 3.33
N ARG A 562 13.06 -11.05 3.07
CA ARG A 562 13.26 -11.93 1.90
C ARG A 562 12.44 -13.21 2.02
N CYS A 563 11.84 -13.62 0.90
CA CYS A 563 11.19 -14.91 0.77
C CYS A 563 12.03 -15.91 -0.02
N VAL A 564 11.75 -17.20 0.20
CA VAL A 564 12.37 -18.32 -0.52
C VAL A 564 11.27 -19.16 -1.14
N SER A 565 11.30 -19.22 -2.47
CA SER A 565 10.47 -20.09 -3.29
C SER A 565 11.22 -21.34 -3.72
N ASP A 566 10.60 -22.51 -3.55
CA ASP A 566 11.08 -23.80 -4.06
C ASP A 566 9.93 -24.65 -4.62
N GLY A 567 9.67 -24.48 -5.91
CA GLY A 567 8.56 -25.12 -6.60
C GLY A 567 7.23 -24.54 -6.15
N ASN A 568 6.41 -25.35 -5.47
CA ASN A 568 5.12 -24.96 -4.95
C ASN A 568 5.18 -24.40 -3.51
N LEU A 569 6.36 -24.35 -2.89
CA LEU A 569 6.55 -23.86 -1.52
C LEU A 569 7.12 -22.44 -1.54
N VAL A 570 6.48 -21.52 -0.84
CA VAL A 570 6.95 -20.14 -0.59
C VAL A 570 7.13 -19.97 0.91
N THR A 571 8.27 -19.44 1.33
CA THR A 571 8.57 -19.28 2.76
C THR A 571 9.16 -17.92 3.10
N ALA A 572 8.82 -17.39 4.28
CA ALA A 572 9.30 -16.09 4.78
C ALA A 572 9.71 -16.20 6.26
N ALA A 573 10.64 -15.36 6.72
CA ALA A 573 11.19 -15.49 8.07
C ALA A 573 10.44 -14.76 9.18
N ALA A 574 9.77 -13.65 8.86
CA ALA A 574 8.98 -12.85 9.80
C ALA A 574 7.94 -12.00 9.05
N TRP A 575 7.05 -11.35 9.79
CA TRP A 575 6.00 -10.46 9.25
C TRP A 575 6.48 -9.37 8.27
N HIS A 576 7.76 -8.98 8.31
CA HIS A 576 8.36 -8.07 7.34
C HIS A 576 8.31 -8.60 5.90
N GLY A 577 8.40 -9.92 5.70
CA GLY A 577 8.43 -10.54 4.38
C GLY A 577 7.06 -10.81 3.76
N GLN A 578 5.98 -10.36 4.40
CA GLN A 578 4.62 -10.57 3.91
C GLN A 578 4.35 -10.03 2.50
N PRO A 579 4.85 -8.85 2.08
CA PRO A 579 4.68 -8.37 0.72
C PRO A 579 5.23 -9.38 -0.31
N GLU A 580 6.46 -9.85 -0.11
CA GLU A 580 7.11 -10.80 -1.01
C GLU A 580 6.47 -12.20 -0.93
N LEU A 581 6.01 -12.64 0.25
CA LEU A 581 5.31 -13.91 0.44
C LEU A 581 4.00 -13.95 -0.35
N ILE A 582 3.19 -12.88 -0.23
CA ILE A 582 1.90 -12.75 -0.90
C ILE A 582 2.11 -12.64 -2.40
N SER A 583 3.08 -11.83 -2.84
CA SER A 583 3.48 -11.72 -4.25
C SER A 583 3.81 -13.07 -4.88
N GLN A 584 4.68 -13.85 -4.23
CA GLN A 584 5.09 -15.17 -4.71
C GLN A 584 3.91 -16.16 -4.69
N LEU A 585 3.04 -16.10 -3.68
CA LEU A 585 1.82 -16.90 -3.63
C LEU A 585 0.84 -16.54 -4.76
N MET A 586 0.64 -15.25 -5.05
CA MET A 586 -0.18 -14.77 -6.17
C MET A 586 0.35 -15.29 -7.51
N THR A 587 1.67 -15.26 -7.68
CA THR A 587 2.34 -15.79 -8.88
C THR A 587 2.04 -17.29 -9.04
N LEU A 588 2.14 -18.06 -7.96
CA LEU A 588 1.82 -19.48 -7.97
C LEU A 588 0.32 -19.78 -8.23
N LEU A 589 -0.56 -18.84 -7.89
CA LEU A 589 -2.01 -18.92 -8.13
C LEU A 589 -2.45 -18.31 -9.48
N ASP A 590 -1.52 -17.76 -10.25
CA ASP A 590 -1.77 -17.00 -11.48
C ASP A 590 -2.79 -15.86 -11.29
N ILE A 591 -2.77 -15.21 -10.12
CA ILE A 591 -3.57 -14.02 -9.83
C ILE A 591 -2.87 -12.80 -10.43
N ARG A 592 -3.59 -11.99 -11.20
CA ARG A 592 -3.07 -10.78 -11.86
C ARG A 592 -4.03 -9.62 -11.68
N VAL A 593 -3.49 -8.41 -11.56
CA VAL A 593 -4.29 -7.18 -11.54
C VAL A 593 -4.14 -6.50 -12.90
N SER A 594 -5.26 -6.27 -13.59
CA SER A 594 -5.34 -5.67 -14.93
C SER A 594 -6.51 -4.67 -15.01
N PHE A 595 -6.64 -3.95 -16.11
CA PHE A 595 -7.76 -3.06 -16.39
C PHE A 595 -8.18 -3.21 -17.83
#